data_AF-A0A6A8LTS7-F1
#
_entry.id   AF-A0A6A8LTS7-F1
#
_cell.length_a   1.000
_cell.length_b   1.000
_cell.length_c   1.000
_cell.angle_alpha   90.00
_cell.angle_beta   90.00
_cell.angle_gamma   90.00
#
_symmetry.space_group_name_H-M   'P 1'
#
loop_
_entity.id
_entity.type
_entity.pdbx_description
1 polymer ?
#
loop_
_entity_poly.entity_id
_entity_poly.type
_entity_poly.pdbx_seq_one_letter_code
_entity_poly.pdbx_strand_id
1 'polypeptide(L)'
;PIDLVCVNLYPFKQTIENPEVTLENAIENIDIGGPSMLRSAAKNYRDVVVVVDADDYEGLEKELDENGEISLETRFKLSAKTFRHTAAYDALIADYLSKQAGEDNPEKLTLTYDLISSMRYGENSHQKAWFYEDAMPKAYSITQAKQLNGKKLSFNNIRDADAAIRAVREFDGPTVVALKHMNPCGIGQADNIELAWDRAYEADSISIFGGVIALNRKVDLATAEKMHKLFLEIIIAPEFDADALEVLSKKKNLRLLQLDFTKKDEDIRDETVSIMGGLLRQEQDVIDEDPKNWEVVTENAPSDSQLETLLFAWKAVKHTKSNAIVVANDERTLGIGAGQPNRIDSTKIAIKHAGDSLNDKAVLASDAFFPMDDCVQYAAEHGIKAIVQPGGSIRDKDSIAMANKYGVAMVFTGVRHFRH
;
A
#
# COMPACT_ATOMS: atom_id res chain seq x y z
N PRO A 1 23.07 39.97 -26.50
CA PRO A 1 23.12 39.13 -25.28
C PRO A 1 21.69 38.79 -24.85
N ILE A 2 21.43 37.59 -24.34
CA ILE A 2 20.13 37.16 -23.82
C ILE A 2 20.26 37.06 -22.29
N ASP A 3 19.37 37.72 -21.56
CA ASP A 3 19.32 37.82 -20.10
C ASP A 3 18.20 36.96 -19.47
N LEU A 4 17.25 36.49 -20.28
CA LEU A 4 16.17 35.58 -19.88
C LEU A 4 16.03 34.43 -20.90
N VAL A 5 15.99 33.20 -20.39
CA VAL A 5 15.61 32.00 -21.15
C VAL A 5 14.39 31.38 -20.48
N CYS A 6 13.23 31.53 -21.11
CA CYS A 6 11.98 30.95 -20.66
C CYS A 6 11.55 29.87 -21.68
N VAL A 7 11.70 28.60 -21.31
CA VAL A 7 11.48 27.44 -22.20
C VAL A 7 10.84 26.32 -21.40
N ASN A 8 9.77 25.71 -21.93
CA ASN A 8 9.24 24.44 -21.47
C ASN A 8 9.62 23.32 -22.46
N LEU A 9 9.58 22.09 -21.98
CA LEU A 9 9.88 20.90 -22.79
C LEU A 9 8.62 20.35 -23.45
N TYR A 10 8.79 19.59 -24.52
CA TYR A 10 7.69 18.81 -25.10
C TYR A 10 7.05 17.89 -24.04
N PRO A 11 5.72 17.66 -24.10
CA PRO A 11 4.98 16.97 -23.07
C PRO A 11 5.16 15.44 -23.18
N PHE A 12 6.40 14.96 -23.05
CA PHE A 12 6.75 13.55 -23.19
C PHE A 12 6.00 12.68 -22.17
N LYS A 13 5.94 13.11 -20.90
CA LYS A 13 5.17 12.45 -19.85
C LYS A 13 3.72 12.21 -20.28
N GLN A 14 3.02 13.27 -20.70
CA GLN A 14 1.62 13.19 -21.12
C GLN A 14 1.46 12.34 -22.39
N THR A 15 2.47 12.33 -23.25
CA THR A 15 2.48 11.49 -24.47
C THR A 15 2.52 10.01 -24.10
N ILE A 16 3.37 9.61 -23.16
CA ILE A 16 3.51 8.20 -22.74
C ILE A 16 2.43 7.73 -21.75
N GLU A 17 1.67 8.66 -21.15
CA GLU A 17 0.46 8.34 -20.37
C GLU A 17 -0.67 7.82 -21.27
N ASN A 18 -0.64 8.07 -22.57
CA ASN A 18 -1.60 7.50 -23.51
C ASN A 18 -1.30 6.00 -23.77
N PRO A 19 -2.21 5.07 -23.41
CA PRO A 19 -2.00 3.64 -23.61
C PRO A 19 -1.83 3.23 -25.08
N GLU A 20 -2.31 4.07 -26.01
CA GLU A 20 -2.25 3.83 -27.46
C GLU A 20 -1.05 4.49 -28.14
N VAL A 21 -0.11 5.05 -27.37
CA VAL A 21 1.07 5.71 -27.92
C VAL A 21 1.94 4.71 -28.69
N THR A 22 2.39 5.11 -29.89
CA THR A 22 3.39 4.35 -30.64
C THR A 22 4.80 4.77 -30.23
N LEU A 23 5.77 3.87 -30.39
CA LEU A 23 7.18 4.21 -30.18
C LEU A 23 7.63 5.41 -31.03
N GLU A 24 7.18 5.47 -32.30
CA GLU A 24 7.45 6.59 -33.21
C GLU A 24 6.93 7.92 -32.64
N ASN A 25 5.67 7.96 -32.20
CA ASN A 25 5.08 9.17 -31.63
C ASN A 25 5.76 9.59 -30.32
N ALA A 26 6.17 8.62 -29.48
CA ALA A 26 6.91 8.91 -28.26
C ALA A 26 8.29 9.52 -28.60
N ILE A 27 9.01 8.95 -29.58
CA ILE A 27 10.32 9.45 -30.02
C ILE A 27 10.23 10.89 -30.57
N GLU A 28 9.21 11.20 -31.37
CA GLU A 28 8.97 12.56 -31.88
C GLU A 28 8.70 13.60 -30.78
N ASN A 29 8.26 13.16 -29.59
CA ASN A 29 8.04 14.02 -28.43
C ASN A 29 9.26 14.13 -27.50
N ILE A 30 10.42 13.60 -27.90
CA ILE A 30 11.69 13.81 -27.19
C ILE A 30 12.31 15.13 -27.67
N ASP A 31 12.32 16.13 -26.78
CA ASP A 31 12.89 17.44 -27.05
C ASP A 31 14.42 17.41 -26.90
N ILE A 32 15.12 17.82 -27.96
CA ILE A 32 16.59 17.93 -27.99
C ILE A 32 17.06 19.36 -27.71
N GLY A 33 16.33 20.34 -28.24
CA GLY A 33 16.71 21.75 -28.20
C GLY A 33 16.40 22.39 -26.85
N GLY A 34 15.23 22.12 -26.30
CA GLY A 34 14.77 22.62 -25.01
C GLY A 34 15.74 22.30 -23.88
N PRO A 35 16.08 21.02 -23.62
CA PRO A 35 17.01 20.67 -22.54
C PRO A 35 18.39 21.27 -22.74
N SER A 36 18.86 21.37 -23.99
CA SER A 36 20.15 21.99 -24.32
C SER A 36 20.19 23.48 -23.96
N MET A 37 19.16 24.24 -24.34
CA MET A 37 19.04 25.67 -24.00
C MET A 37 18.90 25.88 -22.49
N LEU A 38 18.03 25.10 -21.84
CA LEU A 38 17.79 25.18 -20.41
C LEU A 38 19.04 24.89 -19.59
N ARG A 39 19.78 23.81 -19.91
CA ARG A 39 21.04 23.48 -19.21
C ARG A 39 22.10 24.55 -19.43
N SER A 40 22.18 25.14 -20.63
CA SER A 40 23.12 26.24 -20.90
C SER A 40 22.79 27.48 -20.09
N ALA A 41 21.51 27.87 -20.02
CA ALA A 41 21.06 29.03 -19.25
C ALA A 41 21.24 28.81 -17.75
N ALA A 42 20.84 27.63 -17.24
CA ALA A 42 20.99 27.26 -15.84
C ALA A 42 22.46 27.23 -15.38
N LYS A 43 23.38 26.74 -16.24
CA LYS A 43 24.82 26.83 -15.97
C LYS A 43 25.29 28.29 -15.84
N ASN A 44 24.70 29.19 -16.62
CA ASN A 44 25.07 30.62 -16.66
C ASN A 44 24.17 31.51 -15.78
N TYR A 45 23.62 30.98 -14.68
CA TYR A 45 22.66 31.67 -13.80
C TYR A 45 23.11 33.03 -13.24
N ARG A 46 24.41 33.34 -13.29
CA ARG A 46 24.94 34.64 -12.85
C ARG A 46 24.46 35.78 -13.74
N ASP A 47 24.31 35.51 -15.04
CA ASP A 47 23.98 36.52 -16.05
C ASP A 47 22.64 36.26 -16.76
N VAL A 48 22.07 35.05 -16.59
CA VAL A 48 20.84 34.63 -17.28
C VAL A 48 19.82 34.12 -16.27
N VAL A 49 18.60 34.67 -16.31
CA VAL A 49 17.43 34.12 -15.62
C VAL A 49 16.91 32.95 -16.47
N VAL A 50 16.77 31.76 -15.88
CA VAL A 50 16.21 30.58 -16.56
C VAL A 50 14.86 30.23 -15.96
N VAL A 51 13.84 29.97 -16.77
CA VAL A 51 12.49 29.65 -16.29
C VAL A 51 11.96 28.45 -17.07
N VAL A 52 11.50 27.42 -16.34
CA VAL A 52 11.01 26.15 -16.89
C VAL A 52 9.53 25.90 -16.64
N ASP A 53 8.89 26.76 -15.84
CA ASP A 53 7.59 26.53 -15.26
C ASP A 53 6.84 27.86 -15.12
N ALA A 54 5.57 27.86 -15.53
CA ALA A 54 4.72 29.04 -15.52
C ALA A 54 4.35 29.49 -14.10
N ASP A 55 4.37 28.57 -13.13
CA ASP A 55 4.07 28.89 -11.72
C ASP A 55 5.10 29.86 -11.11
N ASP A 56 6.29 30.00 -11.72
CA ASP A 56 7.31 30.94 -11.25
C ASP A 56 7.05 32.38 -11.75
N TYR A 57 6.15 32.61 -12.72
CA TYR A 57 6.02 33.90 -13.40
C TYR A 57 5.60 35.02 -12.45
N GLU A 58 4.54 34.83 -11.65
CA GLU A 58 4.02 35.87 -10.75
C GLU A 58 5.08 36.33 -9.73
N GLY A 59 5.86 35.38 -9.19
CA GLY A 59 6.92 35.68 -8.25
C GLY A 59 8.07 36.47 -8.88
N LEU A 60 8.43 36.15 -10.12
CA LEU A 60 9.48 36.83 -10.87
C LEU A 60 9.06 38.21 -11.34
N GLU A 61 7.83 38.36 -11.84
CA GLU A 61 7.26 39.67 -12.20
C GLU A 61 7.29 40.62 -11.00
N LYS A 62 6.82 40.14 -9.85
CA LYS A 62 6.86 40.93 -8.61
C LYS A 62 8.27 41.32 -8.20
N GLU A 63 9.22 40.37 -8.22
CA GLU A 63 10.62 40.65 -7.86
C GLU A 63 11.25 41.68 -8.81
N LEU A 64 10.93 41.59 -10.11
CA LEU A 64 11.40 42.50 -11.13
C LEU A 64 10.81 43.91 -10.96
N ASP A 65 9.50 44.01 -10.69
CA ASP A 65 8.82 45.28 -10.45
C ASP A 65 9.34 46.00 -9.20
N GLU A 66 9.64 45.26 -8.13
CA GLU A 66 10.11 45.82 -6.86
C GLU A 66 11.59 46.25 -6.91
N ASN A 67 12.45 45.46 -7.58
CA ASN A 67 13.91 45.64 -7.50
C ASN A 67 14.55 46.12 -8.81
N GLY A 68 13.82 46.06 -9.94
CA GLY A 68 14.36 46.32 -11.28
C GLY A 68 15.21 45.19 -11.85
N GLU A 69 15.49 44.14 -11.07
CA GLU A 69 16.22 42.95 -11.48
C GLU A 69 15.80 41.73 -10.65
N ILE A 70 15.97 40.52 -11.22
CA ILE A 70 15.85 39.27 -10.46
C ILE A 70 17.14 39.03 -9.69
N SER A 71 17.08 38.80 -8.38
CA SER A 71 18.26 38.62 -7.55
C SER A 71 19.09 37.39 -7.94
N LEU A 72 20.38 37.42 -7.62
CA LEU A 72 21.28 36.28 -7.82
C LEU A 72 20.82 35.02 -7.08
N GLU A 73 20.18 35.19 -5.91
CA GLU A 73 19.62 34.09 -5.12
C GLU A 73 18.46 33.41 -5.86
N THR A 74 17.53 34.18 -6.39
CA THR A 74 16.41 33.66 -7.20
C THR A 74 16.93 32.98 -8.47
N ARG A 75 17.88 33.59 -9.19
CA ARG A 75 18.50 32.96 -10.37
C ARG A 75 19.16 31.61 -10.05
N PHE A 76 19.82 31.49 -8.89
CA PHE A 76 20.41 30.22 -8.46
C PHE A 76 19.35 29.16 -8.11
N LYS A 77 18.25 29.53 -7.46
CA LYS A 77 17.12 28.62 -7.18
C LYS A 77 16.49 28.10 -8.47
N LEU A 78 16.27 28.99 -9.45
CA LEU A 78 15.75 28.65 -10.77
C LEU A 78 16.70 27.74 -11.55
N SER A 79 18.01 27.98 -11.48
CA SER A 79 19.03 27.08 -12.04
C SER A 79 18.94 25.67 -11.44
N ALA A 80 18.86 25.56 -10.12
CA ALA A 80 18.70 24.29 -9.44
C ALA A 80 17.36 23.60 -9.82
N LYS A 81 16.26 24.36 -9.96
CA LYS A 81 14.96 23.84 -10.44
C LYS A 81 15.08 23.31 -11.86
N THR A 82 15.76 24.03 -12.75
CA THR A 82 15.97 23.65 -14.15
C THR A 82 16.71 22.31 -14.27
N PHE A 83 17.79 22.10 -13.50
CA PHE A 83 18.50 20.81 -13.54
C PHE A 83 17.67 19.65 -12.99
N ARG A 84 16.83 19.86 -11.97
CA ARG A 84 15.88 18.84 -11.52
C ARG A 84 14.85 18.51 -12.61
N HIS A 85 14.31 19.53 -13.27
CA HIS A 85 13.35 19.37 -14.36
C HIS A 85 13.92 18.55 -15.52
N THR A 86 15.12 18.89 -16.00
CA THR A 86 15.76 18.12 -17.09
C THR A 86 16.16 16.70 -16.66
N ALA A 87 16.56 16.51 -15.40
CA ALA A 87 16.88 15.17 -14.89
C ALA A 87 15.64 14.27 -14.81
N ALA A 88 14.49 14.81 -14.37
CA ALA A 88 13.23 14.09 -14.36
C ALA A 88 12.77 13.75 -15.78
N TYR A 89 12.93 14.68 -16.73
CA TYR A 89 12.60 14.47 -18.14
C TYR A 89 13.40 13.32 -18.75
N ASP A 90 14.73 13.35 -18.60
CA ASP A 90 15.61 12.29 -19.11
C ASP A 90 15.35 10.94 -18.41
N ALA A 91 14.99 10.94 -17.11
CA ALA A 91 14.64 9.72 -16.38
C ALA A 91 13.39 9.04 -16.94
N LEU A 92 12.35 9.82 -17.29
CA LEU A 92 11.13 9.28 -17.90
C LEU A 92 11.39 8.71 -19.31
N ILE A 93 12.22 9.39 -20.11
CA ILE A 93 12.63 8.89 -21.43
C ILE A 93 13.39 7.58 -21.28
N ALA A 94 14.36 7.52 -20.36
CA ALA A 94 15.17 6.33 -20.12
C ALA A 94 14.29 5.14 -19.68
N ASP A 95 13.40 5.32 -18.70
CA ASP A 95 12.48 4.27 -18.25
C ASP A 95 11.57 3.76 -19.38
N TYR A 96 10.99 4.67 -20.17
CA TYR A 96 10.14 4.30 -21.31
C TYR A 96 10.92 3.50 -22.36
N LEU A 97 12.11 3.97 -22.77
CA LEU A 97 12.91 3.30 -23.79
C LEU A 97 13.48 1.96 -23.32
N SER A 98 13.90 1.82 -22.05
CA SER A 98 14.33 0.53 -21.48
C SER A 98 13.20 -0.50 -21.54
N LYS A 99 11.97 -0.11 -21.18
CA LYS A 99 10.80 -1.00 -21.29
C LYS A 99 10.53 -1.42 -22.74
N GLN A 100 10.59 -0.49 -23.69
CA GLN A 100 10.41 -0.80 -25.12
C GLN A 100 11.50 -1.72 -25.67
N ALA A 101 12.72 -1.65 -25.12
CA ALA A 101 13.83 -2.53 -25.46
C ALA A 101 13.75 -3.91 -24.77
N GLY A 102 12.82 -4.13 -23.85
CA GLY A 102 12.72 -5.35 -23.05
C GLY A 102 13.81 -5.47 -21.98
N GLU A 103 14.34 -4.33 -21.51
CA GLU A 103 15.34 -4.28 -20.44
C GLU A 103 14.66 -4.08 -19.08
N ASP A 104 14.29 -5.19 -18.42
CA ASP A 104 13.60 -5.16 -17.12
C ASP A 104 14.52 -4.67 -15.97
N ASN A 105 15.82 -4.93 -16.08
CA ASN A 105 16.83 -4.66 -15.05
C ASN A 105 18.02 -3.88 -15.62
N PRO A 106 17.82 -2.60 -16.00
CA PRO A 106 18.88 -1.77 -16.57
C PRO A 106 20.03 -1.59 -15.59
N GLU A 107 21.25 -1.38 -16.11
CA GLU A 107 22.45 -1.21 -15.30
C GLU A 107 22.44 0.06 -14.44
N LYS A 108 21.54 1.00 -14.75
CA LYS A 108 21.27 2.20 -13.98
C LYS A 108 19.77 2.33 -13.70
N LEU A 109 19.42 2.34 -12.42
CA LEU A 109 18.08 2.68 -11.98
C LEU A 109 17.99 4.18 -11.69
N THR A 110 17.19 4.90 -12.48
CA THR A 110 16.92 6.33 -12.26
C THR A 110 15.45 6.53 -11.92
N LEU A 111 15.16 6.78 -10.65
CA LEU A 111 13.81 7.03 -10.16
C LEU A 111 13.55 8.53 -10.05
N THR A 112 12.37 8.98 -10.45
CA THR A 112 11.94 10.38 -10.32
C THR A 112 10.63 10.48 -9.54
N TYR A 113 10.56 11.49 -8.69
CA TYR A 113 9.42 11.71 -7.80
C TYR A 113 9.13 13.21 -7.65
N ASP A 114 7.85 13.54 -7.53
CA ASP A 114 7.35 14.89 -7.31
C ASP A 114 7.00 15.10 -5.83
N LEU A 115 7.42 16.22 -5.25
CA LEU A 115 7.14 16.53 -3.85
C LEU A 115 5.68 16.95 -3.69
N ILE A 116 4.86 16.16 -3.00
CA ILE A 116 3.51 16.55 -2.60
C ILE A 116 3.58 17.58 -1.48
N SER A 117 4.31 17.28 -0.39
CA SER A 117 4.42 18.21 0.74
C SER A 117 5.54 17.86 1.72
N SER A 118 6.02 18.88 2.45
CA SER A 118 6.82 18.67 3.64
C SER A 118 5.94 18.18 4.80
N MET A 119 6.39 17.14 5.49
CA MET A 119 5.66 16.55 6.63
C MET A 119 6.00 17.27 7.92
N ARG A 120 5.10 17.18 8.91
CA ARG A 120 5.34 17.74 10.25
C ARG A 120 6.55 17.09 10.93
N TYR A 121 6.68 15.79 10.78
CA TYR A 121 7.79 14.96 11.23
C TYR A 121 7.73 13.58 10.53
N GLY A 122 8.77 12.77 10.67
CA GLY A 122 8.86 11.39 10.17
C GLY A 122 8.09 10.39 11.04
N GLU A 123 8.63 9.19 11.25
CA GLU A 123 8.02 8.23 12.18
C GLU A 123 7.96 8.80 13.61
N ASN A 124 8.99 9.58 13.97
CA ASN A 124 9.16 10.20 15.27
C ASN A 124 9.29 11.72 15.14
N SER A 125 8.86 12.44 16.18
CA SER A 125 8.74 13.91 16.19
C SER A 125 10.03 14.69 15.92
N HIS A 126 11.20 14.09 16.18
CA HIS A 126 12.52 14.70 15.95
C HIS A 126 13.01 14.55 14.50
N GLN A 127 12.38 13.69 13.70
CA GLN A 127 12.76 13.41 12.31
C GLN A 127 12.04 14.37 11.37
N LYS A 128 12.74 14.97 10.41
CA LYS A 128 12.11 15.64 9.27
C LYS A 128 11.65 14.59 8.25
N ALA A 129 10.57 14.87 7.53
CA ALA A 129 10.09 14.00 6.46
C ALA A 129 9.39 14.80 5.37
N TRP A 130 9.23 14.15 4.22
CA TRP A 130 8.66 14.69 3.00
C TRP A 130 7.84 13.58 2.34
N PHE A 131 6.69 13.95 1.77
CA PHE A 131 5.83 13.02 1.03
C PHE A 131 5.99 13.29 -0.45
N TYR A 132 6.42 12.26 -1.16
CA TYR A 132 6.68 12.28 -2.59
C TYR A 132 5.72 11.34 -3.31
N GLU A 133 5.42 11.66 -4.56
CA GLU A 133 4.66 10.84 -5.49
C GLU A 133 5.52 10.44 -6.67
N ASP A 134 5.30 9.24 -7.21
CA ASP A 134 5.94 8.78 -8.44
C ASP A 134 5.59 9.75 -9.60
N ALA A 135 6.55 10.07 -10.46
CA ALA A 135 6.27 10.93 -11.61
C ALA A 135 5.16 10.37 -12.52
N MET A 136 4.91 9.06 -12.52
CA MET A 136 3.80 8.39 -13.18
C MET A 136 2.94 7.70 -12.12
N PRO A 137 2.09 8.39 -11.36
CA PRO A 137 1.46 7.81 -10.18
C PRO A 137 0.50 6.65 -10.50
N LYS A 138 0.42 5.71 -9.57
CA LYS A 138 -0.56 4.62 -9.58
C LYS A 138 -1.92 5.12 -9.13
N ALA A 139 -2.98 4.81 -9.87
CA ALA A 139 -4.31 5.32 -9.58
C ALA A 139 -4.89 4.72 -8.30
N TYR A 140 -4.59 3.45 -8.01
CA TYR A 140 -4.99 2.78 -6.77
C TYR A 140 -3.90 2.93 -5.70
N SER A 141 -3.67 4.16 -5.24
CA SER A 141 -2.64 4.48 -4.26
C SER A 141 -3.04 5.60 -3.29
N ILE A 142 -2.36 5.68 -2.14
CA ILE A 142 -2.58 6.73 -1.15
C ILE A 142 -2.27 8.14 -1.68
N THR A 143 -1.37 8.29 -2.65
CA THR A 143 -1.03 9.59 -3.23
C THR A 143 -2.17 10.14 -4.10
N GLN A 144 -2.98 9.25 -4.67
CA GLN A 144 -4.17 9.59 -5.46
C GLN A 144 -5.47 9.70 -4.63
N ALA A 145 -5.40 9.48 -3.32
CA ALA A 145 -6.56 9.57 -2.46
C ALA A 145 -6.97 11.04 -2.21
N LYS A 146 -8.23 11.38 -2.46
CA LYS A 146 -8.79 12.70 -2.17
C LYS A 146 -9.17 12.81 -0.69
N GLN A 147 -8.51 13.72 0.01
CA GLN A 147 -8.86 14.02 1.41
C GLN A 147 -10.10 14.92 1.49
N LEU A 148 -11.20 14.39 2.01
CA LEU A 148 -12.50 15.08 2.14
C LEU A 148 -12.68 15.80 3.48
N ASN A 149 -11.97 15.38 4.53
CA ASN A 149 -12.04 15.97 5.87
C ASN A 149 -10.73 15.74 6.65
N GLY A 150 -10.59 16.42 7.79
CA GLY A 150 -9.57 16.10 8.79
C GLY A 150 -8.28 16.90 8.68
N LYS A 151 -7.34 16.59 9.58
CA LYS A 151 -6.00 17.17 9.61
C LYS A 151 -5.15 16.63 8.46
N LYS A 152 -4.06 17.34 8.10
CA LYS A 152 -3.01 16.78 7.23
C LYS A 152 -2.55 15.40 7.72
N LEU A 153 -2.31 14.49 6.78
CA LEU A 153 -1.76 13.16 7.06
C LEU A 153 -0.36 13.28 7.67
N SER A 154 -0.06 12.43 8.65
CA SER A 154 1.30 12.25 9.17
C SER A 154 2.06 11.17 8.38
N PHE A 155 3.36 11.05 8.60
CA PHE A 155 4.18 9.99 8.01
C PHE A 155 3.61 8.58 8.29
N ASN A 156 3.28 8.29 9.56
CA ASN A 156 2.70 7.00 9.95
C ASN A 156 1.30 6.80 9.37
N ASN A 157 0.50 7.87 9.25
CA ASN A 157 -0.81 7.79 8.59
C ASN A 157 -0.69 7.33 7.14
N ILE A 158 0.31 7.81 6.39
CA ILE A 158 0.53 7.42 5.00
C ILE A 158 0.92 5.94 4.91
N ARG A 159 1.83 5.48 5.78
CA ARG A 159 2.25 4.07 5.82
C ARG A 159 1.11 3.12 6.20
N ASP A 160 0.34 3.46 7.22
CA ASP A 160 -0.80 2.65 7.64
C ASP A 160 -1.92 2.66 6.58
N ALA A 161 -2.16 3.80 5.93
CA ALA A 161 -3.13 3.89 4.84
C ALA A 161 -2.72 3.06 3.61
N ASP A 162 -1.45 3.11 3.20
CA ASP A 162 -0.95 2.28 2.09
C ASP A 162 -1.11 0.78 2.41
N ALA A 163 -0.73 0.35 3.61
CA ALA A 163 -0.92 -1.02 4.04
C ALA A 163 -2.40 -1.44 4.06
N ALA A 164 -3.30 -0.55 4.47
CA ALA A 164 -4.73 -0.84 4.53
C ALA A 164 -5.36 -0.94 3.13
N ILE A 165 -4.94 -0.06 2.20
CA ILE A 165 -5.36 -0.09 0.79
C ILE A 165 -4.91 -1.39 0.12
N ARG A 166 -3.68 -1.84 0.39
CA ARG A 166 -3.14 -3.12 -0.12
C ARG A 166 -3.86 -4.32 0.46
N ALA A 167 -4.16 -4.32 1.76
CA ALA A 167 -4.86 -5.43 2.40
C ALA A 167 -6.31 -5.55 1.93
N VAL A 168 -7.04 -4.44 1.83
CA VAL A 168 -8.46 -4.47 1.42
C VAL A 168 -8.63 -4.85 -0.05
N ARG A 169 -7.59 -4.66 -0.88
CA ARG A 169 -7.55 -5.03 -2.31
C ARG A 169 -7.77 -6.53 -2.55
N GLU A 170 -7.40 -7.38 -1.60
CA GLU A 170 -7.48 -8.86 -1.73
C GLU A 170 -8.93 -9.39 -1.82
N PHE A 171 -9.90 -8.57 -1.40
CA PHE A 171 -11.27 -9.01 -1.18
C PHE A 171 -12.23 -8.40 -2.20
N ASP A 172 -12.91 -9.26 -2.94
CA ASP A 172 -13.94 -8.82 -3.89
C ASP A 172 -15.27 -8.52 -3.20
N GLY A 173 -15.72 -9.35 -2.26
CA GLY A 173 -16.96 -9.14 -1.49
C GLY A 173 -16.87 -7.95 -0.51
N PRO A 174 -17.99 -7.43 0.03
CA PRO A 174 -17.95 -6.33 1.00
C PRO A 174 -17.10 -6.66 2.23
N THR A 175 -16.01 -5.92 2.39
CA THR A 175 -14.99 -6.17 3.41
C THR A 175 -14.50 -4.87 4.04
N VAL A 176 -14.26 -4.94 5.35
CA VAL A 176 -13.60 -3.90 6.13
C VAL A 176 -12.30 -4.44 6.69
N VAL A 177 -11.21 -3.70 6.47
CA VAL A 177 -9.90 -3.93 7.08
C VAL A 177 -9.63 -2.81 8.08
N ALA A 178 -9.46 -3.17 9.35
CA ALA A 178 -8.93 -2.32 10.39
C ALA A 178 -7.44 -2.58 10.58
N LEU A 179 -6.64 -1.52 10.50
CA LEU A 179 -5.19 -1.59 10.52
C LEU A 179 -4.59 -0.68 11.60
N LYS A 180 -3.50 -1.13 12.20
CA LYS A 180 -2.70 -0.35 13.15
C LYS A 180 -1.23 -0.74 13.07
N HIS A 181 -0.34 0.24 12.91
CA HIS A 181 1.12 0.01 12.84
C HIS A 181 1.50 -1.04 11.77
N MET A 182 0.99 -0.84 10.56
CA MET A 182 1.18 -1.69 9.37
C MET A 182 0.73 -3.15 9.52
N ASN A 183 -0.09 -3.48 10.53
CA ASN A 183 -0.64 -4.81 10.73
C ASN A 183 -2.17 -4.75 10.80
N PRO A 184 -2.90 -5.64 10.11
CA PRO A 184 -4.33 -5.80 10.35
C PRO A 184 -4.56 -6.15 11.82
N CYS A 185 -5.47 -5.43 12.47
CA CYS A 185 -5.96 -5.80 13.80
C CYS A 185 -7.33 -6.49 13.73
N GLY A 186 -8.12 -6.20 12.69
CA GLY A 186 -9.40 -6.86 12.47
C GLY A 186 -9.81 -6.78 11.00
N ILE A 187 -10.30 -7.90 10.46
CA ILE A 187 -10.88 -7.96 9.11
C ILE A 187 -12.24 -8.64 9.23
N GLY A 188 -13.27 -8.02 8.66
CA GLY A 188 -14.63 -8.56 8.61
C GLY A 188 -15.16 -8.50 7.19
N GLN A 189 -15.79 -9.59 6.75
CA GLN A 189 -16.46 -9.69 5.45
C GLN A 189 -17.93 -10.01 5.66
N ALA A 190 -18.81 -9.49 4.81
CA ALA A 190 -20.24 -9.79 4.85
C ALA A 190 -20.92 -9.51 3.50
N ASP A 191 -22.24 -9.71 3.44
CA ASP A 191 -23.05 -9.39 2.26
C ASP A 191 -23.27 -7.89 2.06
N ASN A 192 -23.04 -7.08 3.10
CA ASN A 192 -23.13 -5.62 3.06
C ASN A 192 -22.05 -4.99 3.95
N ILE A 193 -21.74 -3.72 3.67
CA ILE A 193 -20.60 -3.05 4.31
C ILE A 193 -20.83 -2.74 5.79
N GLU A 194 -22.08 -2.54 6.21
CA GLU A 194 -22.46 -2.28 7.60
C GLU A 194 -22.15 -3.50 8.48
N LEU A 195 -22.54 -4.70 8.05
CA LEU A 195 -22.26 -5.94 8.77
C LEU A 195 -20.77 -6.32 8.70
N ALA A 196 -20.10 -6.02 7.58
CA ALA A 196 -18.65 -6.21 7.47
C ALA A 196 -17.89 -5.33 8.49
N TRP A 197 -18.37 -4.10 8.71
CA TRP A 197 -17.86 -3.22 9.77
C TRP A 197 -18.07 -3.83 11.16
N ASP A 198 -19.27 -4.31 11.49
CA ASP A 198 -19.55 -4.93 12.79
C ASP A 198 -18.61 -6.11 13.05
N ARG A 199 -18.42 -6.97 12.04
CA ARG A 199 -17.49 -8.10 12.09
C ARG A 199 -16.04 -7.67 12.27
N ALA A 200 -15.58 -6.65 11.56
CA ALA A 200 -14.22 -6.12 11.72
C ALA A 200 -13.99 -5.47 13.08
N TYR A 201 -15.00 -4.78 13.62
CA TYR A 201 -14.95 -4.21 14.97
C TYR A 201 -14.90 -5.30 16.05
N GLU A 202 -15.69 -6.36 15.90
CA GLU A 202 -15.70 -7.48 16.85
C GLU A 202 -14.43 -8.34 16.79
N ALA A 203 -13.67 -8.30 15.70
CA ALA A 203 -12.39 -8.99 15.58
C ALA A 203 -11.35 -8.49 16.61
N ASP A 204 -11.23 -7.18 16.80
CA ASP A 204 -10.41 -6.57 17.86
C ASP A 204 -10.89 -5.15 18.19
N SER A 205 -11.92 -5.08 19.04
CA SER A 205 -12.54 -3.83 19.49
C SER A 205 -11.60 -2.93 20.30
N ILE A 206 -10.49 -3.46 20.83
CA ILE A 206 -9.52 -2.70 21.61
C ILE A 206 -8.53 -2.03 20.67
N SER A 207 -7.95 -2.79 19.73
CA SER A 207 -6.91 -2.29 18.85
C SER A 207 -7.43 -1.38 17.75
N ILE A 208 -8.69 -1.55 17.31
CA ILE A 208 -9.31 -0.69 16.28
C ILE A 208 -9.36 0.80 16.68
N PHE A 209 -9.31 1.10 17.99
CA PHE A 209 -9.28 2.47 18.48
C PHE A 209 -7.99 3.19 18.04
N GLY A 210 -8.15 4.32 17.34
CA GLY A 210 -7.07 5.08 16.72
C GLY A 210 -6.50 4.42 15.46
N GLY A 211 -7.18 3.41 14.91
CA GLY A 211 -6.75 2.71 13.71
C GLY A 211 -7.08 3.44 12.41
N VAL A 212 -6.60 2.85 11.32
CA VAL A 212 -6.94 3.17 9.94
C VAL A 212 -7.94 2.14 9.44
N ILE A 213 -9.08 2.59 8.93
CA ILE A 213 -10.14 1.71 8.43
C ILE A 213 -10.22 1.84 6.92
N ALA A 214 -10.13 0.73 6.21
CA ALA A 214 -10.36 0.67 4.77
C ALA A 214 -11.60 -0.18 4.48
N LEU A 215 -12.54 0.38 3.71
CA LEU A 215 -13.78 -0.26 3.28
C LEU A 215 -13.76 -0.36 1.77
N ASN A 216 -13.94 -1.56 1.19
CA ASN A 216 -13.96 -1.74 -0.28
C ASN A 216 -15.33 -1.45 -0.93
N ARG A 217 -16.24 -0.83 -0.18
CA ARG A 217 -17.55 -0.37 -0.64
C ARG A 217 -17.83 1.02 -0.13
N LYS A 218 -18.79 1.68 -0.77
CA LYS A 218 -19.27 3.00 -0.39
C LYS A 218 -19.73 2.99 1.08
N VAL A 219 -19.39 4.04 1.82
CA VAL A 219 -19.83 4.21 3.22
C VAL A 219 -21.22 4.86 3.25
N ASP A 220 -22.19 4.11 3.76
CA ASP A 220 -23.54 4.60 4.03
C ASP A 220 -23.67 5.24 5.42
N LEU A 221 -24.84 5.85 5.68
CA LEU A 221 -25.13 6.52 6.94
C LEU A 221 -25.06 5.58 8.14
N ALA A 222 -25.61 4.37 8.04
CA ALA A 222 -25.66 3.41 9.14
C ALA A 222 -24.25 2.99 9.59
N THR A 223 -23.37 2.69 8.62
CA THR A 223 -21.96 2.37 8.86
C THR A 223 -21.23 3.59 9.43
N ALA A 224 -21.46 4.77 8.88
CA ALA A 224 -20.87 6.02 9.35
C ALA A 224 -21.24 6.35 10.81
N GLU A 225 -22.50 6.15 11.22
CA GLU A 225 -22.95 6.38 12.60
C GLU A 225 -22.27 5.45 13.60
N LYS A 226 -22.01 4.19 13.21
CA LYS A 226 -21.25 3.25 14.04
C LYS A 226 -19.79 3.69 14.18
N MET A 227 -19.13 4.00 13.06
CA MET A 227 -17.74 4.49 13.05
C MET A 227 -17.59 5.81 13.81
N HIS A 228 -18.59 6.70 13.76
CA HIS A 228 -18.59 7.98 14.46
C HIS A 228 -18.57 7.83 16.00
N LYS A 229 -18.97 6.69 16.55
CA LYS A 229 -18.90 6.47 18.01
C LYS A 229 -17.46 6.26 18.49
N LEU A 230 -16.56 5.89 17.60
CA LEU A 230 -15.17 5.56 17.92
C LEU A 230 -14.23 6.73 17.66
N PHE A 231 -13.02 6.63 18.21
CA PHE A 231 -11.89 7.43 17.76
C PHE A 231 -11.17 6.64 16.68
N LEU A 232 -11.21 7.14 15.45
CA LEU A 232 -10.51 6.59 14.29
C LEU A 232 -9.60 7.69 13.72
N GLU A 233 -8.41 7.33 13.24
CA GLU A 233 -7.49 8.30 12.65
C GLU A 233 -7.84 8.58 11.18
N ILE A 234 -8.17 7.52 10.43
CA ILE A 234 -8.45 7.55 8.98
C ILE A 234 -9.57 6.57 8.65
N ILE A 235 -10.47 6.98 7.74
CA ILE A 235 -11.38 6.09 7.01
C ILE A 235 -11.11 6.26 5.50
N ILE A 236 -10.91 5.15 4.81
CA ILE A 236 -10.66 5.06 3.37
C ILE A 236 -11.79 4.28 2.73
N ALA A 237 -12.39 4.82 1.67
CA ALA A 237 -13.45 4.14 0.93
C ALA A 237 -13.49 4.60 -0.53
N PRO A 238 -14.15 3.85 -1.43
CA PRO A 238 -14.39 4.29 -2.79
C PRO A 238 -15.22 5.57 -2.85
N GLU A 239 -16.25 5.66 -2.01
CA GLU A 239 -17.21 6.75 -1.98
C GLU A 239 -17.83 6.87 -0.58
N PHE A 240 -18.45 8.01 -0.31
CA PHE A 240 -19.24 8.27 0.91
C PHE A 240 -20.59 8.84 0.48
N ASP A 241 -21.68 8.34 1.06
CA ASP A 241 -22.96 9.04 0.95
C ASP A 241 -22.88 10.43 1.60
N ALA A 242 -23.70 11.36 1.13
CA ALA A 242 -23.63 12.76 1.56
C ALA A 242 -23.92 12.93 3.08
N ASP A 243 -24.89 12.17 3.59
CA ASP A 243 -25.25 12.13 5.00
C ASP A 243 -24.19 11.40 5.86
N ALA A 244 -23.59 10.33 5.34
CA ALA A 244 -22.44 9.65 5.93
C ALA A 244 -21.24 10.59 6.09
N LEU A 245 -20.92 11.34 5.03
CA LEU A 245 -19.85 12.35 5.03
C LEU A 245 -20.13 13.45 6.05
N GLU A 246 -21.38 13.93 6.15
CA GLU A 246 -21.77 14.93 7.15
C GLU A 246 -21.55 14.43 8.59
N VAL A 247 -22.00 13.20 8.90
CA VAL A 247 -21.84 12.59 10.22
C VAL A 247 -20.37 12.42 10.57
N LEU A 248 -19.57 11.85 9.69
CA LEU A 248 -18.15 11.61 9.95
C LEU A 248 -17.35 12.92 10.06
N SER A 249 -17.69 13.94 9.26
CA SER A 249 -17.02 15.24 9.26
C SER A 249 -17.22 16.05 10.56
N LYS A 250 -18.22 15.70 11.39
CA LYS A 250 -18.35 16.25 12.75
C LYS A 250 -17.11 15.97 13.60
N LYS A 251 -16.33 14.91 13.31
CA LYS A 251 -14.99 14.71 13.87
C LYS A 251 -13.95 15.48 13.07
N LYS A 252 -13.67 16.72 13.48
CA LYS A 252 -12.73 17.65 12.81
C LYS A 252 -11.33 17.09 12.52
N ASN A 253 -10.87 16.07 13.25
CA ASN A 253 -9.53 15.49 13.10
C ASN A 253 -9.50 14.21 12.24
N LEU A 254 -10.65 13.56 12.05
CA LEU A 254 -10.77 12.30 11.32
C LEU A 254 -10.48 12.53 9.83
N ARG A 255 -9.48 11.84 9.27
CA ARG A 255 -9.25 11.92 7.82
C ARG A 255 -10.21 11.01 7.10
N LEU A 256 -10.94 11.57 6.15
CA LEU A 256 -11.80 10.83 5.23
C LEU A 256 -11.12 10.86 3.88
N LEU A 257 -10.72 9.70 3.38
CA LEU A 257 -10.00 9.54 2.13
C LEU A 257 -10.89 8.81 1.13
N GLN A 258 -11.13 9.44 -0.01
CA GLN A 258 -11.82 8.85 -1.14
C GLN A 258 -10.79 8.39 -2.17
N LEU A 259 -10.84 7.13 -2.59
CA LEU A 259 -9.91 6.52 -3.55
C LEU A 259 -10.68 5.74 -4.62
N ASP A 260 -10.27 5.73 -5.88
CA ASP A 260 -10.98 4.95 -6.91
C ASP A 260 -10.61 3.47 -6.87
N PHE A 261 -11.49 2.64 -6.30
CA PHE A 261 -11.26 1.19 -6.19
C PHE A 261 -11.45 0.43 -7.50
N THR A 262 -11.99 1.06 -8.55
CA THR A 262 -12.10 0.41 -9.88
C THR A 262 -10.72 0.19 -10.52
N LYS A 263 -9.69 0.88 -10.00
CA LYS A 263 -8.29 0.78 -10.44
C LYS A 263 -7.49 -0.26 -9.66
N LYS A 264 -8.12 -1.05 -8.78
CA LYS A 264 -7.42 -2.02 -7.94
C LYS A 264 -6.59 -3.04 -8.74
N ASP A 265 -6.99 -3.36 -9.97
CA ASP A 265 -6.33 -4.35 -10.84
C ASP A 265 -5.46 -3.70 -11.93
N GLU A 266 -5.01 -2.45 -11.71
CA GLU A 266 -4.01 -1.82 -12.58
C GLU A 266 -2.67 -2.60 -12.59
N ASP A 267 -1.89 -2.40 -13.67
CA ASP A 267 -0.64 -3.11 -13.90
C ASP A 267 0.30 -3.07 -12.70
N ILE A 268 0.87 -4.22 -12.40
CA ILE A 268 1.77 -4.41 -11.27
C ILE A 268 3.07 -3.64 -11.55
N ARG A 269 3.60 -3.00 -10.51
CA ARG A 269 4.90 -2.34 -10.57
C ARG A 269 5.76 -2.87 -9.45
N ASP A 270 7.05 -2.86 -9.68
CA ASP A 270 7.99 -3.26 -8.64
C ASP A 270 7.91 -2.36 -7.42
N GLU A 271 8.10 -2.98 -6.27
CA GLU A 271 8.29 -2.33 -4.98
C GLU A 271 9.77 -2.05 -4.76
N THR A 272 10.06 -0.87 -4.18
CA THR A 272 11.42 -0.47 -3.81
C THR A 272 11.53 -0.32 -2.30
N VAL A 273 12.57 -0.91 -1.71
CA VAL A 273 12.84 -0.85 -0.27
C VAL A 273 14.24 -0.27 -0.05
N SER A 274 14.33 0.80 0.74
CA SER A 274 15.62 1.41 1.07
C SER A 274 16.46 0.52 1.98
N ILE A 275 17.77 0.47 1.74
CA ILE A 275 18.76 -0.12 2.65
C ILE A 275 19.89 0.88 2.92
N MET A 276 20.72 0.61 3.93
CA MET A 276 21.89 1.46 4.17
C MET A 276 22.84 1.39 2.96
N GLY A 277 23.00 2.52 2.26
CA GLY A 277 23.86 2.65 1.09
C GLY A 277 23.22 2.24 -0.25
N GLY A 278 21.92 1.92 -0.31
CA GLY A 278 21.27 1.55 -1.57
C GLY A 278 19.76 1.27 -1.46
N LEU A 279 19.24 0.48 -2.40
CA LEU A 279 17.85 0.03 -2.44
C LEU A 279 17.76 -1.42 -2.93
N LEU A 280 16.69 -2.10 -2.56
CA LEU A 280 16.24 -3.38 -3.13
C LEU A 280 15.00 -3.12 -3.99
N ARG A 281 14.83 -3.88 -5.08
CA ARG A 281 13.66 -3.81 -5.96
C ARG A 281 13.14 -5.22 -6.21
N GLN A 282 11.83 -5.41 -6.13
CA GLN A 282 11.17 -6.71 -6.29
C GLN A 282 9.75 -6.53 -6.85
N GLU A 283 9.17 -7.58 -7.43
CA GLU A 283 7.75 -7.59 -7.76
C GLU A 283 6.87 -7.49 -6.51
N GLN A 284 5.65 -6.97 -6.67
CA GLN A 284 4.67 -6.99 -5.60
C GLN A 284 4.08 -8.39 -5.42
N ASP A 285 3.87 -8.78 -4.17
CA ASP A 285 3.15 -10.02 -3.83
C ASP A 285 1.64 -9.83 -4.02
N VAL A 286 1.17 -10.16 -5.23
CA VAL A 286 -0.22 -9.97 -5.70
C VAL A 286 -0.80 -11.25 -6.29
N ILE A 287 -0.18 -12.40 -6.02
CA ILE A 287 -0.67 -13.71 -6.47
C ILE A 287 -2.11 -13.87 -5.98
N ASP A 288 -3.00 -14.20 -6.92
CA ASP A 288 -4.37 -14.64 -6.65
C ASP A 288 -4.42 -16.16 -6.73
N GLU A 289 -4.84 -16.79 -5.63
CA GLU A 289 -4.81 -18.24 -5.48
C GLU A 289 -6.21 -18.83 -5.49
N ASP A 290 -6.40 -19.88 -6.30
CA ASP A 290 -7.59 -20.72 -6.24
C ASP A 290 -7.34 -21.85 -5.23
N PRO A 291 -8.08 -21.89 -4.11
CA PRO A 291 -7.86 -22.89 -3.07
C PRO A 291 -8.19 -24.32 -3.53
N LYS A 292 -8.83 -24.51 -4.70
CA LYS A 292 -9.00 -25.83 -5.33
C LYS A 292 -7.70 -26.43 -5.83
N ASN A 293 -6.67 -25.61 -6.05
CA ASN A 293 -5.34 -26.07 -6.46
C ASN A 293 -4.45 -26.42 -5.26
N TRP A 294 -4.91 -26.19 -4.03
CA TRP A 294 -4.14 -26.54 -2.83
C TRP A 294 -4.16 -28.05 -2.59
N GLU A 295 -3.02 -28.57 -2.10
CA GLU A 295 -2.85 -29.99 -1.83
C GLU A 295 -3.39 -30.33 -0.44
N VAL A 296 -4.38 -31.23 -0.36
CA VAL A 296 -4.80 -31.81 0.93
C VAL A 296 -3.76 -32.85 1.36
N VAL A 297 -3.06 -32.58 2.47
CA VAL A 297 -1.94 -33.42 2.93
C VAL A 297 -2.28 -34.31 4.12
N THR A 298 -3.45 -34.13 4.73
CA THR A 298 -3.97 -34.91 5.87
C THR A 298 -5.00 -35.96 5.43
N GLU A 299 -5.31 -36.89 6.34
CA GLU A 299 -6.36 -37.91 6.13
C GLU A 299 -7.76 -37.27 6.01
N ASN A 300 -8.01 -36.20 6.77
CA ASN A 300 -9.22 -35.40 6.67
C ASN A 300 -9.02 -34.25 5.66
N ALA A 301 -9.96 -34.09 4.74
CA ALA A 301 -10.04 -32.93 3.87
C ALA A 301 -10.87 -31.80 4.52
N PRO A 302 -10.57 -30.52 4.24
CA PRO A 302 -11.45 -29.43 4.64
C PRO A 302 -12.80 -29.54 3.89
N SER A 303 -13.89 -29.13 4.53
CA SER A 303 -15.15 -28.88 3.82
C SER A 303 -15.05 -27.64 2.92
N ASP A 304 -15.99 -27.47 1.98
CA ASP A 304 -16.01 -26.29 1.10
C ASP A 304 -16.02 -24.96 1.89
N SER A 305 -16.82 -24.89 2.95
CA SER A 305 -16.88 -23.71 3.84
C SER A 305 -15.58 -23.50 4.62
N GLN A 306 -14.90 -24.58 5.05
CA GLN A 306 -13.57 -24.46 5.65
C GLN A 306 -12.55 -23.97 4.63
N LEU A 307 -12.63 -24.43 3.38
CA LEU A 307 -11.72 -24.02 2.31
C LEU A 307 -11.89 -22.53 1.95
N GLU A 308 -13.12 -22.04 1.88
CA GLU A 308 -13.42 -20.59 1.73
C GLU A 308 -12.86 -19.78 2.91
N THR A 309 -13.02 -20.29 4.13
CA THR A 309 -12.50 -19.64 5.35
C THR A 309 -10.98 -19.64 5.38
N LEU A 310 -10.33 -20.72 4.94
CA LEU A 310 -8.88 -20.82 4.79
C LEU A 310 -8.38 -19.81 3.75
N LEU A 311 -9.08 -19.62 2.62
CA LEU A 311 -8.74 -18.59 1.64
C LEU A 311 -8.84 -17.18 2.22
N PHE A 312 -9.90 -16.89 2.99
CA PHE A 312 -10.03 -15.63 3.71
C PHE A 312 -8.85 -15.40 4.68
N ALA A 313 -8.52 -16.41 5.49
CA ALA A 313 -7.41 -16.36 6.44
C ALA A 313 -6.04 -16.24 5.74
N TRP A 314 -5.89 -16.87 4.57
CA TRP A 314 -4.70 -16.82 3.73
C TRP A 314 -4.45 -15.41 3.17
N LYS A 315 -5.49 -14.79 2.62
CA LYS A 315 -5.45 -13.38 2.18
C LYS A 315 -5.12 -12.44 3.33
N ALA A 316 -5.66 -12.68 4.52
CA ALA A 316 -5.34 -11.89 5.71
C ALA A 316 -3.87 -12.06 6.18
N VAL A 317 -3.34 -13.29 6.19
CA VAL A 317 -1.99 -13.57 6.69
C VAL A 317 -0.91 -12.96 5.78
N LYS A 318 -1.16 -12.90 4.46
CA LYS A 318 -0.30 -12.24 3.45
C LYS A 318 0.00 -10.76 3.74
N HIS A 319 -0.89 -10.08 4.46
CA HIS A 319 -0.75 -8.66 4.83
C HIS A 319 -0.32 -8.44 6.28
N THR A 320 0.03 -9.51 6.99
CA THR A 320 0.49 -9.48 8.38
C THR A 320 2.02 -9.64 8.44
N LYS A 321 2.73 -8.88 9.29
CA LYS A 321 4.19 -8.96 9.37
C LYS A 321 4.66 -10.32 9.88
N SER A 322 5.73 -10.86 9.28
CA SER A 322 6.24 -12.22 9.53
C SER A 322 7.07 -12.34 10.82
N ASN A 323 7.08 -13.50 11.49
CA ASN A 323 6.23 -14.67 11.22
C ASN A 323 4.77 -14.38 11.60
N ALA A 324 3.84 -14.70 10.70
CA ALA A 324 2.45 -14.36 10.86
C ALA A 324 1.57 -15.61 11.02
N ILE A 325 0.63 -15.53 11.98
CA ILE A 325 -0.46 -16.48 12.14
C ILE A 325 -1.76 -15.71 12.22
N VAL A 326 -2.74 -16.11 11.41
CA VAL A 326 -4.11 -15.59 11.46
C VAL A 326 -5.05 -16.73 11.80
N VAL A 327 -5.83 -16.55 12.86
CA VAL A 327 -6.99 -17.39 13.18
C VAL A 327 -8.24 -16.67 12.70
N ALA A 328 -9.12 -17.35 11.99
CA ALA A 328 -10.34 -16.79 11.44
C ALA A 328 -11.50 -17.79 11.52
N ASN A 329 -12.73 -17.28 11.33
CA ASN A 329 -13.91 -18.07 10.99
C ASN A 329 -14.52 -17.54 9.69
N ASP A 330 -15.70 -18.03 9.32
CA ASP A 330 -16.45 -17.69 8.10
C ASP A 330 -16.93 -16.23 8.02
N GLU A 331 -16.64 -15.41 9.03
CA GLU A 331 -17.10 -14.02 9.13
C GLU A 331 -15.97 -13.01 9.27
N ARG A 332 -14.94 -13.35 10.05
CA ARG A 332 -13.89 -12.42 10.45
C ARG A 332 -12.61 -13.11 10.90
N THR A 333 -11.54 -12.31 11.01
CA THR A 333 -10.38 -12.68 11.82
C THR A 333 -10.77 -12.75 13.30
N LEU A 334 -10.32 -13.77 14.01
CA LEU A 334 -10.54 -13.95 15.45
C LEU A 334 -9.30 -13.56 16.25
N GLY A 335 -8.10 -13.79 15.69
CA GLY A 335 -6.87 -13.43 16.36
C GLY A 335 -5.68 -13.45 15.41
N ILE A 336 -4.76 -12.50 15.61
CA ILE A 336 -3.62 -12.26 14.74
C ILE A 336 -2.35 -12.22 15.58
N GLY A 337 -1.40 -13.11 15.26
CA GLY A 337 -0.06 -13.14 15.83
C GLY A 337 0.95 -12.63 14.82
N ALA A 338 1.30 -11.36 14.90
CA ALA A 338 2.17 -10.68 13.95
C ALA A 338 3.61 -10.50 14.47
N GLY A 339 4.57 -10.60 13.56
CA GLY A 339 5.92 -10.06 13.72
C GLY A 339 6.83 -10.80 14.70
N GLN A 340 6.55 -12.07 15.01
CA GLN A 340 7.38 -12.80 15.98
C GLN A 340 8.59 -13.47 15.31
N PRO A 341 9.77 -13.47 15.96
CA PRO A 341 10.93 -14.24 15.50
C PRO A 341 10.66 -15.75 15.46
N ASN A 342 9.81 -16.25 16.36
CA ASN A 342 9.45 -17.66 16.44
C ASN A 342 7.95 -17.86 16.17
N ARG A 343 7.62 -18.86 15.35
CA ARG A 343 6.26 -19.09 14.86
C ARG A 343 5.29 -19.61 15.92
N ILE A 344 5.78 -20.41 16.86
CA ILE A 344 4.94 -20.88 17.97
C ILE A 344 4.45 -19.71 18.83
N ASP A 345 5.22 -18.62 18.92
CA ASP A 345 4.81 -17.42 19.64
C ASP A 345 3.70 -16.67 18.89
N SER A 346 3.82 -16.51 17.56
CA SER A 346 2.71 -15.99 16.74
C SER A 346 1.46 -16.86 16.88
N THR A 347 1.62 -18.19 16.90
CA THR A 347 0.51 -19.14 17.05
C THR A 347 -0.19 -18.95 18.39
N LYS A 348 0.58 -18.88 19.49
CA LYS A 348 0.07 -18.63 20.84
C LYS A 348 -0.64 -17.28 20.96
N ILE A 349 -0.07 -16.22 20.37
CA ILE A 349 -0.69 -14.88 20.38
C ILE A 349 -2.02 -14.91 19.64
N ALA A 350 -2.05 -15.46 18.42
CA ALA A 350 -3.25 -15.50 17.60
C ALA A 350 -4.40 -16.26 18.30
N ILE A 351 -4.12 -17.46 18.84
CA ILE A 351 -5.11 -18.28 19.54
C ILE A 351 -5.55 -17.63 20.85
N LYS A 352 -4.63 -17.02 21.61
CA LYS A 352 -4.98 -16.29 22.83
C LYS A 352 -5.86 -15.09 22.54
N HIS A 353 -5.62 -14.36 21.46
CA HIS A 353 -6.48 -13.26 21.03
C HIS A 353 -7.86 -13.75 20.58
N ALA A 354 -7.91 -14.87 19.86
CA ALA A 354 -9.19 -15.49 19.48
C ALA A 354 -10.05 -15.84 20.70
N GLY A 355 -9.43 -16.39 21.76
CA GLY A 355 -10.05 -16.57 23.07
C GLY A 355 -11.43 -17.23 22.99
N ASP A 356 -12.43 -16.61 23.62
CA ASP A 356 -13.81 -17.11 23.65
C ASP A 356 -14.54 -17.03 22.29
N SER A 357 -13.94 -16.40 21.28
CA SER A 357 -14.48 -16.35 19.91
C SER A 357 -14.15 -17.61 19.10
N LEU A 358 -13.28 -18.49 19.61
CA LEU A 358 -12.99 -19.78 18.98
C LEU A 358 -14.25 -20.64 18.95
N ASN A 359 -14.59 -21.14 17.76
CA ASN A 359 -15.76 -21.98 17.53
C ASN A 359 -15.42 -23.17 16.62
N ASP A 360 -16.43 -23.96 16.26
CA ASP A 360 -16.31 -25.13 15.40
C ASP A 360 -15.98 -24.80 13.92
N LYS A 361 -15.88 -23.52 13.57
CA LYS A 361 -15.47 -23.03 12.25
C LYS A 361 -14.09 -22.39 12.26
N ALA A 362 -13.40 -22.37 13.40
CA ALA A 362 -12.09 -21.72 13.51
C ALA A 362 -11.02 -22.44 12.67
N VAL A 363 -10.37 -21.68 11.79
CA VAL A 363 -9.25 -22.12 10.97
C VAL A 363 -8.01 -21.29 11.26
N LEU A 364 -6.85 -21.76 10.82
CA LEU A 364 -5.57 -21.08 11.00
C LEU A 364 -4.79 -21.01 9.68
N ALA A 365 -4.27 -19.83 9.36
CA ALA A 365 -3.34 -19.62 8.25
C ALA A 365 -1.95 -19.23 8.78
N SER A 366 -0.90 -19.78 8.18
CA SER A 366 0.49 -19.38 8.43
C SER A 366 1.15 -18.89 7.15
N ASP A 367 1.73 -17.70 7.17
CA ASP A 367 2.43 -17.09 6.02
C ASP A 367 3.55 -17.94 5.41
N ALA A 368 4.08 -18.91 6.17
CA ALA A 368 5.15 -19.80 5.78
C ALA A 368 4.94 -21.23 6.33
N PHE A 369 5.87 -22.15 6.08
CA PHE A 369 5.77 -23.53 6.60
C PHE A 369 6.05 -23.64 8.11
N PHE A 370 5.45 -24.59 8.82
CA PHE A 370 5.80 -24.87 10.22
C PHE A 370 7.16 -25.59 10.32
N PRO A 371 8.11 -25.09 11.14
CA PRO A 371 9.41 -25.74 11.28
C PRO A 371 9.36 -27.00 12.15
N MET A 372 8.34 -27.13 13.00
CA MET A 372 8.09 -28.22 13.94
C MET A 372 6.57 -28.48 14.05
N ASP A 373 6.19 -29.55 14.75
CA ASP A 373 4.80 -29.93 15.01
C ASP A 373 4.12 -29.12 16.13
N ASP A 374 4.88 -28.37 16.91
CA ASP A 374 4.42 -27.60 18.08
C ASP A 374 3.29 -26.61 17.76
N CYS A 375 3.35 -25.92 16.62
CA CYS A 375 2.32 -24.99 16.18
C CYS A 375 1.01 -25.72 15.88
N VAL A 376 1.09 -26.88 15.21
CA VAL A 376 -0.07 -27.72 14.87
C VAL A 376 -0.66 -28.32 16.13
N GLN A 377 0.17 -28.85 17.03
CA GLN A 377 -0.27 -29.39 18.31
C GLN A 377 -1.02 -28.33 19.11
N TYR A 378 -0.42 -27.15 19.28
CA TYR A 378 -1.03 -26.07 20.05
C TYR A 378 -2.33 -25.59 19.41
N ALA A 379 -2.38 -25.44 18.08
CA ALA A 379 -3.61 -25.09 17.36
C ALA A 379 -4.73 -26.11 17.57
N ALA A 380 -4.41 -27.39 17.43
CA ALA A 380 -5.37 -28.48 17.59
C ALA A 380 -5.91 -28.58 19.03
N GLU A 381 -5.05 -28.44 20.04
CA GLU A 381 -5.43 -28.44 21.45
C GLU A 381 -6.38 -27.30 21.82
N HIS A 382 -6.40 -26.22 21.04
CA HIS A 382 -7.26 -25.05 21.24
C HIS A 382 -8.43 -24.99 20.24
N GLY A 383 -8.72 -26.10 19.54
CA GLY A 383 -9.97 -26.26 18.80
C GLY A 383 -9.95 -25.80 17.35
N ILE A 384 -8.80 -25.46 16.78
CA ILE A 384 -8.66 -25.20 15.33
C ILE A 384 -9.04 -26.44 14.53
N LYS A 385 -9.84 -26.27 13.47
CA LYS A 385 -10.40 -27.36 12.66
C LYS A 385 -9.68 -27.60 11.34
N ALA A 386 -9.12 -26.54 10.76
CA ALA A 386 -8.38 -26.62 9.52
C ALA A 386 -7.19 -25.64 9.52
N ILE A 387 -6.13 -26.02 8.82
CA ILE A 387 -4.87 -25.27 8.74
C ILE A 387 -4.45 -25.12 7.27
N VAL A 388 -4.04 -23.91 6.88
CA VAL A 388 -3.36 -23.64 5.60
C VAL A 388 -1.94 -23.13 5.85
N GLN A 389 -0.99 -23.69 5.12
CA GLN A 389 0.41 -23.27 5.08
C GLN A 389 1.00 -23.58 3.70
N PRO A 390 2.19 -23.07 3.33
CA PRO A 390 2.83 -23.41 2.05
C PRO A 390 3.32 -24.86 1.95
N GLY A 391 3.75 -25.46 3.07
CA GLY A 391 4.59 -26.66 3.04
C GLY A 391 6.03 -26.37 2.59
N GLY A 392 6.84 -27.42 2.46
CA GLY A 392 8.25 -27.35 2.05
C GLY A 392 9.25 -27.49 3.20
N SER A 393 8.82 -27.86 4.40
CA SER A 393 9.72 -28.19 5.51
C SER A 393 10.27 -29.61 5.35
N ILE A 394 11.52 -29.83 5.73
CA ILE A 394 12.05 -31.20 5.89
C ILE A 394 11.27 -31.99 6.95
N ARG A 395 10.51 -31.30 7.81
CA ARG A 395 9.68 -31.85 8.89
C ARG A 395 8.18 -31.77 8.61
N ASP A 396 7.74 -31.55 7.37
CA ASP A 396 6.30 -31.50 7.05
C ASP A 396 5.56 -32.75 7.54
N LYS A 397 6.21 -33.92 7.49
CA LYS A 397 5.67 -35.19 8.00
C LYS A 397 5.28 -35.13 9.49
N ASP A 398 6.03 -34.39 10.31
CA ASP A 398 5.75 -34.27 11.74
C ASP A 398 4.48 -33.42 11.96
N SER A 399 4.37 -32.29 11.25
CA SER A 399 3.19 -31.43 11.26
C SER A 399 1.94 -32.14 10.73
N ILE A 400 2.06 -32.90 9.63
CA ILE A 400 0.96 -33.71 9.06
C ILE A 400 0.53 -34.80 10.03
N ALA A 401 1.49 -35.53 10.62
CA ALA A 401 1.18 -36.56 11.61
C ALA A 401 0.47 -35.98 12.85
N MET A 402 0.88 -34.79 13.29
CA MET A 402 0.22 -34.08 14.39
C MET A 402 -1.20 -33.65 14.02
N ALA A 403 -1.40 -33.12 12.81
CA ALA A 403 -2.74 -32.74 12.34
C ALA A 403 -3.68 -33.96 12.26
N ASN A 404 -3.22 -35.07 11.67
CA ASN A 404 -3.96 -36.33 11.61
C ASN A 404 -4.31 -36.86 13.01
N LYS A 405 -3.35 -36.81 13.96
CA LYS A 405 -3.56 -37.25 15.35
C LYS A 405 -4.75 -36.55 16.02
N TYR A 406 -4.97 -35.27 15.73
CA TYR A 406 -6.08 -34.49 16.29
C TYR A 406 -7.28 -34.35 15.33
N GLY A 407 -7.21 -34.95 14.14
CA GLY A 407 -8.25 -34.86 13.12
C GLY A 407 -8.39 -33.48 12.46
N VAL A 408 -7.35 -32.64 12.53
CA VAL A 408 -7.31 -31.31 11.90
C VAL A 408 -7.01 -31.46 10.42
N ALA A 409 -7.83 -30.86 9.55
CA ALA A 409 -7.54 -30.83 8.12
C ALA A 409 -6.37 -29.87 7.83
N MET A 410 -5.48 -30.23 6.92
CA MET A 410 -4.35 -29.39 6.51
C MET A 410 -4.20 -29.38 5.00
N VAL A 411 -3.99 -28.17 4.46
CA VAL A 411 -3.73 -27.95 3.03
C VAL A 411 -2.42 -27.20 2.83
N PHE A 412 -1.69 -27.59 1.77
CA PHE A 412 -0.46 -26.95 1.31
C PHE A 412 -0.73 -26.09 0.07
N THR A 413 -0.29 -24.83 0.11
CA THR A 413 -0.44 -23.89 -1.01
C THR A 413 0.75 -23.94 -1.98
N GLY A 414 1.94 -24.32 -1.50
CA GLY A 414 3.20 -24.19 -2.23
C GLY A 414 3.73 -22.77 -2.37
N VAL A 415 3.02 -21.76 -1.84
CA VAL A 415 3.33 -20.33 -1.96
C VAL A 415 3.55 -19.72 -0.59
N ARG A 416 4.63 -18.94 -0.41
CA ARG A 416 4.99 -18.29 0.85
C ARG A 416 4.83 -16.78 0.75
N HIS A 417 4.18 -16.16 1.74
CA HIS A 417 3.90 -14.71 1.78
C HIS A 417 4.65 -14.00 2.93
N PHE A 418 5.98 -14.03 2.91
CA PHE A 418 6.74 -13.28 3.92
C PHE A 418 6.64 -11.76 3.72
N ARG A 419 6.47 -11.03 4.82
CA ARG A 419 6.38 -9.57 4.83
C ARG A 419 7.11 -8.99 6.04
N HIS A 420 8.06 -8.09 5.81
CA HIS A 420 8.87 -7.45 6.87
C HIS A 420 8.59 -5.95 6.97
#